data_AF-N1PXX0-F1
#
_entry.id   AF-N1PXX0-F1
#
_cell.length_a   1.000
_cell.length_b   1.000
_cell.length_c   1.000
_cell.angle_alpha   90.00
_cell.angle_beta   90.00
_cell.angle_gamma   90.00
#
_symmetry.space_group_name_H-M   'P 1'
#
loop_
_entity.id
_entity.type
_entity.pdbx_description
1 polymer ?
#
loop_
_entity_poly.entity_id
_entity_poly.type
_entity_poly.pdbx_seq_one_letter_code
_entity_poly.pdbx_strand_id
1 'polypeptide(L)'
;MEPNAAQGFSMIIEDIGVLDFLLQRDRDPNTNMPAITATWQQIRKPRCERIKAYAKENTAVFLNQPLTHRQRQESTQSSVKSLKDVMPDMDARFTSSRFIDWALD
;
A
#
# COMPACT_ATOMS: atom_id res chain seq x y z
N MET A 1 0.61 7.49 9.97
CA MET A 1 1.48 7.07 8.84
C MET A 1 2.29 8.27 8.42
N GLU A 2 3.54 8.08 8.01
CA GLU A 2 4.36 9.18 7.50
C GLU A 2 3.83 9.64 6.12
N PRO A 3 3.96 10.93 5.76
CA PRO A 3 3.35 11.47 4.54
C PRO A 3 4.11 11.08 3.26
N ASN A 4 5.33 10.55 3.37
CA ASN A 4 6.26 10.35 2.25
C ASN A 4 5.92 9.16 1.33
N ALA A 5 4.76 8.53 1.50
CA ALA A 5 4.14 7.68 0.47
C ALA A 5 3.00 8.37 -0.29
N ALA A 6 2.50 9.53 0.17
CA ALA A 6 1.33 10.24 -0.35
C ALA A 6 0.01 9.41 -0.39
N GLN A 7 -0.07 8.34 0.41
CA GLN A 7 -1.18 7.38 0.39
C GLN A 7 -2.23 7.58 1.51
N GLY A 8 -2.09 8.60 2.35
CA GLY A 8 -2.93 8.75 3.55
C GLY A 8 -4.42 8.80 3.25
N PHE A 9 -4.81 9.59 2.25
CA PHE A 9 -6.20 9.70 1.81
C PHE A 9 -6.69 8.43 1.12
N SER A 10 -5.92 7.88 0.17
CA SER A 10 -6.28 6.66 -0.56
C SER A 10 -6.58 5.49 0.38
N MET A 11 -5.76 5.30 1.43
CA MET A 11 -6.00 4.23 2.41
C MET A 11 -7.35 4.36 3.13
N ILE A 12 -7.80 5.59 3.42
CA ILE A 12 -9.12 5.84 4.04
C ILE A 12 -10.24 5.49 3.06
N ILE A 13 -10.12 5.92 1.80
CA ILE A 13 -11.14 5.64 0.77
C ILE A 13 -11.29 4.13 0.55
N GLU A 14 -10.18 3.41 0.49
CA GLU A 14 -10.21 1.95 0.37
C GLU A 14 -10.77 1.26 1.63
N ASP A 15 -10.45 1.75 2.83
CA ASP A 15 -11.03 1.24 4.08
C ASP A 15 -12.56 1.36 4.07
N ILE A 16 -13.08 2.52 3.64
CA ILE A 16 -14.53 2.76 3.49
C ILE A 16 -15.11 1.81 2.43
N GLY A 17 -14.48 1.73 1.26
CA GLY A 17 -14.98 0.91 0.15
C GLY A 17 -15.08 -0.58 0.50
N VAL A 18 -14.09 -1.14 1.19
CA VAL A 18 -14.13 -2.55 1.63
C VAL A 18 -15.20 -2.76 2.69
N LEU A 19 -15.35 -1.84 3.65
CA LEU A 19 -16.38 -1.97 4.69
C LEU A 19 -17.78 -1.88 4.10
N ASP A 20 -18.02 -0.89 3.24
CA ASP A 20 -19.30 -0.69 2.54
C ASP A 20 -19.68 -1.93 1.71
N PHE A 21 -18.72 -2.47 0.95
CA PHE A 21 -18.93 -3.72 0.21
C PHE A 21 -19.34 -4.88 1.12
N LEU A 22 -18.66 -5.08 2.25
CA LEU A 22 -18.98 -6.17 3.17
C LEU A 22 -20.36 -5.98 3.82
N LEU A 23 -20.71 -4.75 4.20
CA LEU A 23 -22.02 -4.42 4.76
C LEU A 23 -23.16 -4.68 3.76
N GLN A 24 -22.98 -4.33 2.48
CA GLN A 24 -23.99 -4.56 1.44
C GLN A 24 -24.16 -6.04 1.05
N ARG A 25 -23.12 -6.86 1.27
CA ARG A 25 -23.12 -8.29 0.90
C ARG A 25 -23.78 -9.16 1.95
N ASP A 26 -23.78 -8.73 3.21
CA ASP A 26 -24.34 -9.49 4.32
C ASP A 26 -25.86 -9.32 4.40
N ARG A 27 -26.59 -10.40 4.75
CA ARG A 27 -28.06 -10.39 4.83
C ARG A 27 -28.58 -9.76 6.12
N ASP A 28 -27.80 -9.80 7.20
CA ASP A 28 -28.10 -9.16 8.48
C ASP A 28 -26.81 -8.55 9.07
N PRO A 29 -26.38 -7.38 8.56
CA PRO A 29 -25.13 -6.76 8.95
C PRO A 29 -25.06 -6.39 10.44
N ASN A 30 -26.21 -6.12 11.08
CA ASN A 30 -26.26 -5.71 12.47
C ASN A 30 -25.87 -6.87 13.40
N THR A 31 -26.39 -8.07 13.12
CA THR A 31 -26.03 -9.29 13.87
C THR A 31 -24.59 -9.72 13.57
N ASN A 32 -24.16 -9.60 12.30
CA ASN A 32 -22.85 -10.07 11.85
C ASN A 32 -21.72 -9.04 11.97
N MET A 33 -21.97 -7.86 12.56
CA MET A 33 -21.01 -6.76 12.64
C MET A 33 -19.62 -7.18 13.16
N PRO A 34 -19.48 -8.04 14.20
CA PRO A 34 -18.16 -8.49 14.65
C PRO A 34 -17.40 -9.28 13.58
N ALA A 35 -18.09 -10.13 12.80
CA ALA A 35 -17.48 -10.92 11.74
C ALA A 35 -17.11 -10.05 10.52
N ILE A 36 -17.98 -9.09 10.18
CA ILE A 36 -17.75 -8.12 9.12
C ILE A 36 -16.51 -7.28 9.42
N THR A 37 -16.42 -6.71 10.62
CA THR A 37 -15.28 -5.87 11.03
C THR A 37 -13.98 -6.67 11.14
N ALA A 38 -14.04 -7.92 11.60
CA ALA A 38 -12.88 -8.82 11.60
C ALA A 38 -12.38 -9.09 10.17
N THR A 39 -13.29 -9.39 9.23
CA THR A 39 -12.95 -9.64 7.83
C THR A 39 -12.38 -8.39 7.16
N TRP A 40 -13.02 -7.25 7.37
CA TRP A 40 -12.54 -5.94 6.93
C TRP A 40 -11.11 -5.70 7.42
N GLN A 41 -10.84 -5.91 8.71
CA GLN A 41 -9.51 -5.73 9.28
C GLN A 41 -8.49 -6.70 8.69
N GLN A 42 -8.85 -7.97 8.48
CA GLN A 42 -7.97 -8.97 7.85
C GLN A 42 -7.57 -8.58 6.43
N ILE A 43 -8.48 -7.98 5.67
CA ILE A 43 -8.21 -7.49 4.31
C ILE A 43 -7.35 -6.22 4.34
N ARG A 44 -7.74 -5.23 5.16
CA ARG A 44 -7.15 -3.88 5.13
C ARG A 44 -5.81 -3.77 5.86
N LYS A 45 -5.64 -4.48 6.98
CA LYS A 45 -4.45 -4.35 7.83
C LYS A 45 -3.14 -4.66 7.08
N PRO A 46 -3.02 -5.76 6.30
CA PRO A 46 -1.79 -6.04 5.57
C PRO A 46 -1.41 -4.93 4.59
N ARG A 47 -2.36 -4.39 3.82
CA ARG A 47 -2.13 -3.29 2.88
C ARG A 47 -1.69 -2.02 3.61
N CYS A 48 -2.40 -1.63 4.66
CA CYS A 48 -2.06 -0.46 5.46
C CYS A 48 -0.67 -0.56 6.10
N GLU A 49 -0.31 -1.71 6.66
CA GLU A 49 1.03 -1.91 7.26
C GLU A 49 2.13 -1.90 6.20
N ARG A 50 1.88 -2.46 5.02
CA ARG A 50 2.85 -2.43 3.92
C ARG A 50 3.11 -1.01 3.42
N ILE A 51 2.05 -0.21 3.24
CA ILE A 51 2.18 1.20 2.84
C ILE A 51 2.84 2.05 3.94
N LYS A 52 2.58 1.77 5.23
CA LYS A 52 3.31 2.43 6.34
C LYS A 52 4.80 2.13 6.28
N ALA A 53 5.18 0.87 6.05
CA ALA A 53 6.57 0.48 5.91
C ALA A 53 7.23 1.17 4.70
N TYR A 54 6.51 1.26 3.58
CA TYR A 54 6.97 2.00 2.40
C TYR A 54 7.16 3.50 2.68
N ALA A 55 6.20 4.14 3.34
CA ALA A 55 6.30 5.54 3.74
C ALA A 55 7.53 5.78 4.62
N LYS A 56 7.80 4.85 5.55
CA LYS A 56 8.99 4.89 6.42
C LYS A 56 10.30 4.81 5.64
N GLU A 57 10.38 3.92 4.66
CA GLU A 57 11.57 3.83 3.81
C GLU A 57 11.77 5.11 2.98
N ASN A 58 10.69 5.68 2.44
CA ASN A 58 10.78 6.95 1.71
C ASN A 58 11.23 8.11 2.60
N THR A 59 10.73 8.22 3.83
CA THR A 59 11.21 9.24 4.78
C THR A 59 12.69 9.07 5.10
N ALA A 60 13.15 7.84 5.33
CA ALA A 60 14.57 7.57 5.59
C ALA A 60 15.47 8.05 4.43
N VAL A 61 14.99 7.93 3.18
CA VAL A 61 15.68 8.44 1.99
C VAL A 61 15.80 9.97 2.05
N PHE A 62 14.71 10.68 2.33
CA PHE A 62 14.71 12.14 2.43
C PHE A 62 15.59 12.66 3.57
N LEU A 63 15.77 11.86 4.62
CA LEU A 63 16.62 12.19 5.76
C LEU A 63 18.08 11.72 5.60
N ASN A 64 18.48 11.19 4.43
CA ASN A 64 19.81 10.63 4.17
C ASN A 64 20.24 9.54 5.17
N GLN A 65 19.28 8.77 5.71
CA GLN A 65 19.58 7.65 6.58
C GLN A 65 20.08 6.45 5.76
N PRO A 66 20.96 5.60 6.32
CA PRO A 66 21.40 4.39 5.65
C PRO A 66 20.22 3.45 5.43
N LEU A 67 19.94 3.15 4.16
CA LEU A 67 18.83 2.28 3.77
C LEU A 67 19.31 0.84 3.72
N THR A 68 18.69 -0.03 4.50
CA THR A 68 19.03 -1.46 4.58
C THR A 68 18.83 -2.21 3.26
N HIS A 69 17.94 -1.72 2.38
CA HIS A 69 17.54 -2.44 1.16
C HIS A 69 17.65 -1.65 -0.14
N ARG A 70 18.14 -0.40 -0.08
CA ARG A 70 18.33 0.45 -1.26
C ARG A 70 19.80 0.43 -1.66
N GLN A 71 20.21 -0.55 -2.46
CA GLN A 71 21.46 -0.39 -3.22
C GLN A 71 21.28 0.85 -4.09
N ARG A 72 22.14 1.84 -3.87
CA ARG A 72 22.20 3.09 -4.61
C ARG A 72 22.36 2.76 -6.09
N GLN A 73 21.27 2.75 -6.85
CA GLN A 73 21.37 2.75 -8.31
C GLN A 73 21.81 4.16 -8.71
N GLU A 74 23.12 4.37 -8.74
CA GLU A 74 23.70 5.40 -9.59
C GLU A 74 23.35 5.02 -11.03
N SER A 75 22.28 5.61 -11.57
CA SER A 75 22.08 5.61 -13.02
C SER A 75 21.61 6.99 -13.45
N THR A 76 22.54 7.69 -14.09
CA THR A 76 22.44 9.00 -14.73
C THR A 76 21.51 9.01 -15.96
N GLN A 77 20.63 8.03 -16.12
CA GLN A 77 19.63 7.98 -17.20
C GLN A 77 18.33 7.37 -16.68
N SER A 78 17.47 8.24 -16.14
CA SER A 78 16.07 7.92 -15.85
C SER A 78 15.31 7.73 -17.16
N SER A 79 15.38 6.55 -17.77
CA SER A 79 14.40 6.18 -18.79
C SER A 79 13.06 5.96 -18.11
N VAL A 80 12.05 6.78 -18.43
CA VAL A 80 10.66 6.55 -17.98
C VAL A 80 10.23 5.19 -18.52
N LYS A 81 10.07 4.19 -17.64
CA LYS A 81 9.55 2.87 -17.99
C LYS A 81 8.04 2.85 -17.75
N SER A 82 7.29 2.39 -18.73
CA SER A 82 5.85 2.19 -18.59
C SER A 82 5.57 1.07 -17.58
N LEU A 83 4.50 1.21 -16.80
CA LEU A 83 4.02 0.18 -15.88
C LEU A 83 2.93 -0.73 -16.49
N LYS A 84 2.48 -0.48 -17.73
CA LYS A 84 1.32 -1.14 -18.34
C LYS A 84 1.32 -2.68 -18.31
N ASP A 85 2.50 -3.29 -18.47
CA ASP A 85 2.67 -4.75 -18.51
C ASP A 85 3.35 -5.30 -17.25
N VAL A 86 3.43 -4.49 -16.19
CA VAL A 86 4.02 -4.90 -14.91
C VAL A 86 2.95 -5.62 -14.11
N MET A 87 3.28 -6.80 -13.57
CA MET A 87 2.38 -7.51 -12.67
C MET A 87 2.56 -6.97 -11.24
N PRO A 88 1.54 -6.33 -10.65
CA PRO A 88 1.62 -5.74 -9.32
C PRO A 88 1.89 -6.81 -8.25
N ASP A 89 2.70 -6.45 -7.25
CA ASP A 89 3.11 -7.37 -6.17
C ASP A 89 3.36 -6.62 -4.86
N MET A 90 2.54 -6.93 -3.85
CA MET A 90 2.63 -6.34 -2.49
C MET A 90 3.95 -6.68 -1.79
N ASP A 91 4.48 -7.88 -2.03
CA ASP A 91 5.65 -8.41 -1.32
C ASP A 91 6.96 -8.07 -2.03
N ALA A 92 6.89 -7.48 -3.22
CA ALA A 92 8.06 -7.01 -3.94
C ALA A 92 8.78 -5.87 -3.21
N ARG A 93 10.07 -5.68 -3.53
CA ARG A 93 10.89 -4.61 -2.96
C ARG A 93 10.29 -3.24 -3.29
N PHE A 94 10.36 -2.30 -2.36
CA PHE A 94 9.79 -0.96 -2.53
C PHE A 94 10.34 -0.17 -3.72
N THR A 95 11.56 -0.48 -4.16
CA THR A 95 12.17 0.12 -5.36
C THR A 95 11.77 -0.53 -6.67
N SER A 96 11.05 -1.64 -6.64
CA SER A 96 10.69 -2.38 -7.85
C SER A 96 9.45 -1.80 -8.50
N SER A 97 9.40 -1.83 -9.83
CA SER A 97 8.20 -1.42 -10.59
C SER A 97 6.95 -2.20 -10.18
N ARG A 98 7.09 -3.48 -9.80
CA ARG A 98 5.97 -4.33 -9.35
C ARG A 98 5.32 -3.83 -8.06
N PHE A 99 6.13 -3.34 -7.12
CA PHE A 99 5.62 -2.74 -5.90
C PHE A 99 5.00 -1.36 -6.17
N ILE A 100 5.67 -0.53 -6.99
CA ILE A 100 5.20 0.81 -7.32
C ILE A 100 3.85 0.74 -8.03
N ASP A 101 3.68 -0.20 -8.96
CA ASP A 101 2.41 -0.46 -9.63
C ASP A 101 1.33 -0.85 -8.61
N TRP A 102 1.59 -1.87 -7.76
CA TRP A 102 0.65 -2.29 -6.69
C TRP A 102 0.27 -1.18 -5.69
N ALA A 103 1.20 -0.29 -5.37
CA ALA A 103 0.99 0.76 -4.40
C ALA A 103 0.22 1.97 -4.97
N LEU A 104 0.21 2.14 -6.29
CA LEU A 104 -0.44 3.26 -6.98
C LEU A 104 -1.75 2.88 -7.68
N ASP A 105 -2.00 1.59 -7.86
CA ASP A 105 -3.28 0.99 -8.25
C ASP A 105 -4.26 0.94 -7.06
#